data_AF-A0AA95M5D1-F1
#
_entry.id   AF-A0AA95M5D1-F1
#
_cell.length_a   1.000
_cell.length_b   1.000
_cell.length_c   1.000
_cell.angle_alpha   90.00
_cell.angle_beta   90.00
_cell.angle_gamma   90.00
#
_symmetry.space_group_name_H-M   'P 1'
#
loop_
_entity.id
_entity.type
_entity.pdbx_description
1 polymer ?
#
loop_
_entity_poly.entity_id
_entity_poly.type
_entity_poly.pdbx_seq_one_letter_code
_entity_poly.pdbx_strand_id
1 'polypeptide(L)'
;MGELSKSLNHHLDNLLIDAVKMLAIYQDDLLKEWGLMLQSLKNTNKKSVAVFEFISDFLVSFLRSVNDQPSDIYRMLDEIQDQWFAQFQRRPEPEALVFHLNLLENAAHKVLKSRIMYSSKLHPSVHYLFSKMSEVMLFHSEKDNYSIWKDAVILFNEWIIRSQNFRESIENICFGFGYFLPFKRCALFKFTNHESIGIGLFGHHFNNDEVQAIAEKITNIPVLSESLVKLKSQGHEMKNFQPIYISSAENDLPERYVKRFDLGSLIIVPIYVPAEGKIIGGVILDQGQGIHFTVDTSLFPALMKFGQSSGELLTKFIKADIKKQDILTDDSITLSPREIEIIKLLADGASTAEAALKLYLSEFTVRDYISNIMKRLNAQNRTEVAVKAIRLGIID
;
A
#
# COMPACT_ATOMS: atom_id res chain seq x y z
N MET A 1 18.91 -2.78 26.50
CA MET A 1 18.19 -4.08 26.38
C MET A 1 16.71 -3.72 26.35
N GLY A 2 15.94 -3.81 25.28
CA GLY A 2 16.07 -4.52 24.01
C GLY A 2 14.67 -5.03 23.65
N GLU A 3 13.65 -4.16 23.71
CA GLU A 3 12.25 -4.51 23.42
C GLU A 3 11.64 -3.40 22.58
N LEU A 4 10.79 -3.76 21.61
CA LEU A 4 10.19 -2.95 20.53
C LEU A 4 10.92 -2.95 19.18
N SER A 5 11.62 -4.04 18.85
CA SER A 5 11.37 -4.62 17.52
C SER A 5 9.99 -5.27 17.62
N LYS A 6 8.93 -4.58 17.18
CA LYS A 6 7.69 -5.30 16.87
C LYS A 6 8.03 -6.14 15.64
N SER A 7 8.52 -7.34 15.87
CA SER A 7 8.74 -8.30 14.78
C SER A 7 7.43 -8.43 14.01
N LEU A 8 7.51 -8.64 12.70
CA LEU A 8 6.32 -8.82 11.86
C LEU A 8 5.39 -9.90 12.42
N ASN A 9 5.97 -10.94 13.01
CA ASN A 9 5.25 -12.01 13.72
C ASN A 9 4.38 -11.44 14.83
N HIS A 10 4.96 -10.68 15.75
CA HIS A 10 4.19 -10.07 16.84
C HIS A 10 3.09 -9.13 16.33
N HIS A 11 3.32 -8.43 15.22
CA HIS A 11 2.31 -7.56 14.60
C HIS A 11 1.12 -8.36 14.04
N LEU A 12 1.38 -9.44 13.29
CA LEU A 12 0.33 -10.30 12.75
C LEU A 12 -0.39 -11.09 13.85
N ASP A 13 0.30 -11.50 14.92
CA ASP A 13 -0.31 -12.11 16.09
C ASP A 13 -1.36 -11.18 16.72
N ASN A 14 -1.04 -9.89 16.83
CA ASN A 14 -1.99 -8.89 17.34
C ASN A 14 -3.21 -8.74 16.41
N LEU A 15 -3.05 -8.81 15.08
CA LEU A 15 -4.19 -8.79 14.14
C LEU A 15 -5.11 -9.99 14.34
N LEU A 16 -4.56 -11.19 14.60
CA LEU A 16 -5.38 -12.36 14.92
C LEU A 16 -6.11 -12.19 16.25
N ILE A 17 -5.43 -11.72 17.29
CA ILE A 17 -6.06 -11.43 18.59
C ILE A 17 -7.20 -10.42 18.42
N ASP A 18 -6.97 -9.33 17.69
CA ASP A 18 -7.97 -8.29 17.45
C ASP A 18 -9.19 -8.86 16.70
N ALA A 19 -8.98 -9.75 15.72
CA ALA A 19 -10.05 -10.45 15.03
C ALA A 19 -10.89 -11.30 15.99
N VAL A 20 -10.24 -12.13 16.80
CA VAL A 20 -10.94 -13.03 17.72
C VAL A 20 -11.71 -12.26 18.78
N LYS A 21 -11.08 -11.26 19.41
CA LYS A 21 -11.75 -10.39 20.40
C LYS A 21 -12.99 -9.73 19.82
N MET A 22 -12.88 -9.20 18.61
CA MET A 22 -13.99 -8.53 17.95
C MET A 22 -15.14 -9.47 17.65
N LEU A 23 -14.86 -10.66 17.13
CA LEU A 23 -15.90 -11.66 16.84
C LEU A 23 -16.52 -12.22 18.12
N ALA A 24 -15.75 -12.43 19.18
CA ALA A 24 -16.23 -12.91 20.47
C ALA A 24 -17.24 -11.94 21.12
N ILE A 25 -16.99 -10.62 21.04
CA ILE A 25 -17.91 -9.59 21.56
C ILE A 25 -19.31 -9.70 20.92
N TYR A 26 -19.39 -10.05 19.63
CA TYR A 26 -20.64 -10.12 18.88
C TYR A 26 -21.09 -11.56 18.59
N GLN A 27 -20.62 -12.52 19.39
CA GLN A 27 -20.86 -13.94 19.13
C GLN A 27 -22.34 -14.31 18.98
N ASP A 28 -23.23 -13.76 19.82
CA ASP A 28 -24.65 -14.08 19.76
C ASP A 28 -25.33 -13.57 18.47
N ASP A 29 -24.91 -12.38 18.00
CA ASP A 29 -25.38 -11.83 16.72
C ASP A 29 -24.84 -12.64 15.53
N LEU A 30 -23.57 -13.08 15.60
CA LEU A 30 -22.95 -13.96 14.60
C LEU A 30 -23.67 -15.31 14.52
N LEU A 31 -23.95 -15.93 15.66
CA LEU A 31 -24.71 -17.18 15.76
C LEU A 31 -26.08 -17.07 15.09
N LYS A 32 -26.78 -15.96 15.33
CA LYS A 32 -28.07 -15.69 14.71
C LYS A 32 -27.95 -15.57 13.19
N GLU A 33 -26.99 -14.79 12.69
CA GLU A 33 -26.79 -14.58 11.25
C GLU A 33 -26.35 -15.87 10.54
N TRP A 34 -25.36 -16.60 11.09
CA TRP A 34 -24.91 -17.88 10.55
C TRP A 34 -26.03 -18.93 10.58
N GLY A 35 -26.86 -18.94 11.62
CA GLY A 35 -28.04 -19.80 11.70
C GLY A 35 -29.05 -19.53 10.57
N LEU A 36 -29.29 -18.26 10.23
CA LEU A 36 -30.15 -17.88 9.09
C LEU A 36 -29.58 -18.36 7.75
N MET A 37 -28.27 -18.22 7.55
CA MET A 37 -27.59 -18.72 6.34
C MET A 37 -27.68 -20.24 6.22
N LEU A 38 -27.48 -20.96 7.33
CA LEU A 38 -27.61 -22.41 7.38
C LEU A 38 -29.01 -22.87 6.95
N GLN A 39 -30.07 -22.20 7.42
CA GLN A 39 -31.43 -22.50 6.99
C GLN A 39 -31.62 -22.27 5.49
N SER A 40 -31.05 -21.19 4.93
CA SER A 40 -31.07 -20.95 3.49
C SER A 40 -30.33 -22.04 2.70
N LEU A 41 -29.18 -22.51 3.19
CA LEU A 41 -28.41 -23.58 2.57
C LEU A 41 -29.14 -24.92 2.60
N LYS A 42 -29.85 -25.23 3.70
CA LYS A 42 -30.68 -26.45 3.83
C LYS A 42 -31.75 -26.54 2.73
N ASN A 43 -32.25 -25.40 2.27
CA ASN A 43 -33.26 -25.31 1.22
C ASN A 43 -32.69 -25.40 -0.21
N THR A 44 -31.38 -25.19 -0.39
CA THR A 44 -30.75 -24.98 -1.71
C THR A 44 -29.71 -26.04 -2.06
N ASN A 45 -28.88 -26.51 -1.13
CA ASN A 45 -27.82 -27.47 -1.41
C ASN A 45 -27.45 -28.33 -0.18
N LYS A 46 -28.07 -29.52 -0.05
CA LYS A 46 -27.86 -30.42 1.10
C LYS A 46 -26.41 -30.90 1.30
N LYS A 47 -25.59 -30.99 0.25
CA LYS A 47 -24.17 -31.41 0.38
C LYS A 47 -23.28 -30.32 1.00
N SER A 48 -23.70 -29.05 0.89
CA SER A 48 -23.01 -27.88 1.44
C SER A 48 -23.33 -27.66 2.93
N VAL A 49 -24.48 -28.16 3.39
CA VAL A 49 -24.94 -28.03 4.78
C VAL A 49 -23.93 -28.58 5.79
N ALA A 50 -23.45 -29.81 5.60
CA ALA A 50 -22.55 -30.45 6.56
C ALA A 50 -21.21 -29.71 6.71
N VAL A 51 -20.68 -29.16 5.60
CA VAL A 51 -19.45 -28.36 5.61
C VAL A 51 -19.66 -27.03 6.32
N PHE A 52 -20.77 -26.34 6.01
CA PHE A 52 -21.11 -25.09 6.68
C PHE A 52 -21.31 -25.30 8.20
N GLU A 53 -22.08 -26.32 8.59
CA GLU A 53 -22.33 -26.66 10.00
C GLU A 53 -21.01 -26.90 10.74
N PHE A 54 -20.14 -27.76 10.20
CA PHE A 54 -18.83 -28.02 10.80
C PHE A 54 -18.02 -26.75 11.06
N ILE A 55 -17.84 -25.91 10.03
CA ILE A 55 -17.01 -24.70 10.16
C ILE A 55 -17.66 -23.71 11.13
N SER A 56 -18.98 -23.55 11.07
CA SER A 56 -19.70 -22.65 11.98
C SER A 56 -19.64 -23.12 13.43
N ASP A 57 -19.80 -24.42 13.69
CA ASP A 57 -19.73 -24.99 15.04
C ASP A 57 -18.32 -24.90 15.61
N PHE A 58 -17.30 -25.17 14.78
CA PHE A 58 -15.91 -24.95 15.14
C PHE A 58 -15.66 -23.49 15.52
N LEU A 59 -16.07 -22.52 14.68
CA LEU A 59 -15.90 -21.09 14.95
C LEU A 59 -16.57 -20.67 16.26
N VAL A 60 -17.76 -21.19 16.55
CA VAL A 60 -18.48 -20.90 17.79
C VAL A 60 -17.73 -21.44 19.02
N SER A 61 -17.21 -22.66 18.92
CA SER A 61 -16.39 -23.27 19.97
C SER A 61 -15.08 -22.50 20.18
N PHE A 62 -14.42 -22.16 19.07
CA PHE A 62 -13.21 -21.36 19.01
C PHE A 62 -13.40 -20.00 19.70
N LEU A 63 -14.42 -19.23 19.33
CA LEU A 63 -14.68 -17.91 19.93
C LEU A 63 -15.01 -17.98 21.44
N ARG A 64 -15.49 -19.12 21.96
CA ARG A 64 -15.79 -19.31 23.40
C ARG A 64 -14.57 -19.67 24.24
N SER A 65 -13.55 -20.26 23.62
CA SER A 65 -12.44 -20.90 24.31
C SER A 65 -11.11 -20.20 24.12
N VAL A 66 -11.00 -19.31 23.15
CA VAL A 66 -9.81 -18.50 22.94
C VAL A 66 -9.65 -17.49 24.07
N ASN A 67 -8.52 -17.61 24.79
CA ASN A 67 -8.00 -16.55 25.66
C ASN A 67 -7.16 -15.57 24.82
N ASP A 68 -6.77 -14.43 25.40
CA ASP A 68 -5.99 -13.36 24.75
C ASP A 68 -4.54 -13.74 24.33
N GLN A 69 -4.20 -15.03 24.17
CA GLN A 69 -2.85 -15.53 23.88
C GLN A 69 -2.74 -16.09 22.43
N PRO A 70 -1.74 -15.64 21.62
CA PRO A 70 -1.56 -16.11 20.24
C PRO A 70 -1.34 -17.62 20.11
N SER A 71 -0.61 -18.23 21.05
CA SER A 71 -0.33 -19.68 21.05
C SER A 71 -1.60 -20.52 21.13
N ASP A 72 -2.64 -20.02 21.81
CA ASP A 72 -3.94 -20.69 21.88
C ASP A 72 -4.66 -20.61 20.53
N ILE A 73 -4.61 -19.46 19.84
CA ILE A 73 -5.20 -19.28 18.51
C ILE A 73 -4.61 -20.31 17.53
N TYR A 74 -3.28 -20.40 17.43
CA TYR A 74 -2.64 -21.33 16.51
C TYR A 74 -2.88 -22.80 16.86
N ARG A 75 -2.81 -23.16 18.15
CA ARG A 75 -3.13 -24.52 18.60
C ARG A 75 -4.56 -24.91 18.20
N MET A 76 -5.52 -24.02 18.43
CA MET A 76 -6.91 -24.27 18.06
C MET A 76 -7.13 -24.31 16.55
N LEU A 77 -6.43 -23.47 15.79
CA LEU A 77 -6.45 -23.54 14.34
C LEU A 77 -5.90 -24.87 13.84
N ASP A 78 -4.83 -25.41 14.44
CA ASP A 78 -4.31 -26.74 14.07
C ASP A 78 -5.32 -27.86 14.39
N GLU A 79 -6.06 -27.76 15.51
CA GLU A 79 -7.08 -28.73 15.91
C GLU A 79 -8.25 -28.85 14.91
N ILE A 80 -8.52 -27.82 14.09
CA ILE A 80 -9.61 -27.86 13.11
C ILE A 80 -9.40 -28.96 12.05
N GLN A 81 -8.15 -29.25 11.68
CA GLN A 81 -7.83 -30.28 10.69
C GLN A 81 -8.14 -31.66 11.25
N ASP A 82 -7.73 -31.91 12.50
CA ASP A 82 -7.98 -33.18 13.19
C ASP A 82 -9.48 -33.41 13.37
N GLN A 83 -10.22 -32.37 13.78
CA GLN A 83 -11.68 -32.41 13.90
C GLN A 83 -12.35 -32.64 12.54
N TRP A 84 -11.86 -31.99 11.47
CA TRP A 84 -12.38 -32.19 10.13
C TRP A 84 -12.19 -33.63 9.68
N PHE A 85 -10.98 -34.17 9.83
CA PHE A 85 -10.68 -35.53 9.41
C PHE A 85 -11.48 -36.56 10.21
N ALA A 86 -11.66 -36.34 11.52
CA ALA A 86 -12.50 -37.19 12.36
C ALA A 86 -13.94 -37.26 11.84
N GLN A 87 -14.51 -36.14 11.41
CA GLN A 87 -15.90 -36.07 10.93
C GLN A 87 -16.07 -36.56 9.48
N PHE A 88 -15.22 -36.13 8.56
CA PHE A 88 -15.42 -36.36 7.12
C PHE A 88 -14.59 -37.50 6.55
N GLN A 89 -13.58 -37.99 7.28
CA GLN A 89 -12.66 -39.07 6.85
C GLN A 89 -11.96 -38.77 5.51
N ARG A 90 -11.80 -37.49 5.18
CA ARG A 90 -11.16 -36.99 3.96
C ARG A 90 -10.66 -35.57 4.18
N ARG A 91 -9.78 -35.10 3.29
CA ARG A 91 -9.35 -33.69 3.25
C ARG A 91 -10.48 -32.78 2.72
N PRO A 92 -10.50 -31.49 3.11
CA PRO A 92 -11.44 -30.54 2.56
C PRO A 92 -11.16 -30.33 1.06
N GLU A 93 -12.24 -30.25 0.27
CA GLU A 93 -12.15 -29.80 -1.12
C GLU A 93 -11.89 -28.28 -1.12
N PRO A 94 -10.84 -27.78 -1.79
CA PRO A 94 -10.45 -26.37 -1.71
C PRO A 94 -11.56 -25.38 -2.04
N GLU A 95 -12.27 -25.59 -3.15
CA GLU A 95 -13.30 -24.68 -3.62
C GLU A 95 -14.50 -24.67 -2.66
N ALA A 96 -14.86 -25.83 -2.12
CA ALA A 96 -15.94 -25.92 -1.17
C ALA A 96 -15.57 -25.21 0.13
N LEU A 97 -14.38 -25.47 0.68
CA LEU A 97 -13.95 -24.84 1.93
C LEU A 97 -13.89 -23.32 1.83
N VAL A 98 -13.22 -22.79 0.79
CA VAL A 98 -13.09 -21.35 0.56
C VAL A 98 -14.46 -20.70 0.40
N PHE A 99 -15.40 -21.34 -0.32
CA PHE A 99 -16.76 -20.83 -0.47
C PHE A 99 -17.47 -20.65 0.89
N HIS A 100 -17.41 -21.65 1.78
CA HIS A 100 -18.10 -21.57 3.07
C HIS A 100 -17.42 -20.60 4.04
N LEU A 101 -16.09 -20.54 4.06
CA LEU A 101 -15.35 -19.55 4.85
C LEU A 101 -15.70 -18.13 4.40
N ASN A 102 -15.73 -17.87 3.10
CA ASN A 102 -16.15 -16.57 2.56
C ASN A 102 -17.59 -16.22 2.94
N LEU A 103 -18.51 -17.18 2.96
CA LEU A 103 -19.89 -16.95 3.39
C LEU A 103 -19.95 -16.50 4.86
N LEU A 104 -19.23 -17.22 5.73
CA LEU A 104 -19.17 -16.94 7.17
C LEU A 104 -18.47 -15.59 7.44
N GLU A 105 -17.38 -15.30 6.74
CA GLU A 105 -16.66 -14.02 6.81
C GLU A 105 -17.56 -12.85 6.40
N ASN A 106 -18.27 -12.95 5.28
CA ASN A 106 -19.17 -11.91 4.80
C ASN A 106 -20.32 -11.65 5.79
N ALA A 107 -20.87 -12.71 6.39
CA ALA A 107 -21.87 -12.58 7.44
C ALA A 107 -21.30 -11.92 8.70
N ALA A 108 -20.06 -12.25 9.07
CA ALA A 108 -19.39 -11.58 10.17
C ALA A 108 -19.23 -10.08 9.91
N HIS A 109 -18.79 -9.70 8.71
CA HIS A 109 -18.73 -8.29 8.33
C HIS A 109 -20.09 -7.60 8.34
N LYS A 110 -21.17 -8.27 7.93
CA LYS A 110 -22.53 -7.74 7.99
C LYS A 110 -22.96 -7.43 9.43
N VAL A 111 -22.72 -8.36 10.35
CA VAL A 111 -22.99 -8.16 11.79
C VAL A 111 -22.19 -6.99 12.33
N LEU A 112 -20.87 -6.98 12.12
CA LEU A 112 -19.97 -5.95 12.63
C LEU A 112 -20.31 -4.55 12.08
N LYS A 113 -20.69 -4.44 10.80
CA LYS A 113 -21.14 -3.18 10.17
C LYS A 113 -22.36 -2.57 10.85
N SER A 114 -23.23 -3.39 11.42
CA SER A 114 -24.46 -2.93 12.07
C SER A 114 -24.28 -2.52 13.54
N ARG A 115 -23.14 -2.87 14.15
CA ARG A 115 -22.90 -2.71 15.60
C ARG A 115 -21.78 -1.74 15.95
N ILE A 116 -20.75 -1.68 15.11
CA ILE A 116 -19.61 -0.79 15.28
C ILE A 116 -19.79 0.36 14.27
N MET A 117 -19.38 1.58 14.62
CA MET A 117 -19.13 2.61 13.62
C MET A 117 -18.01 2.08 12.71
N TYR A 118 -18.40 1.39 11.65
CA TYR A 118 -17.52 0.47 10.92
C TYR A 118 -16.46 1.26 10.19
N SER A 119 -15.30 1.42 10.80
CA SER A 119 -14.14 1.92 10.08
C SER A 119 -13.72 0.84 9.10
N SER A 120 -13.40 1.23 7.87
CA SER A 120 -12.77 0.36 6.85
C SER A 120 -11.56 -0.42 7.40
N LYS A 121 -10.97 0.06 8.50
CA LYS A 121 -9.80 -0.51 9.19
C LYS A 121 -10.07 -1.81 9.96
N LEU A 122 -11.33 -2.22 10.18
CA LEU A 122 -11.66 -3.45 10.96
C LEU A 122 -11.85 -4.69 10.06
N HIS A 123 -12.02 -4.48 8.75
CA HIS A 123 -12.11 -5.56 7.76
C HIS A 123 -10.88 -6.47 7.71
N PRO A 124 -9.63 -5.98 7.79
CA PRO A 124 -8.49 -6.82 7.47
C PRO A 124 -8.10 -7.81 8.58
N SER A 125 -8.39 -7.52 9.85
CA SER A 125 -8.16 -8.48 10.96
C SER A 125 -9.07 -9.71 10.83
N VAL A 126 -10.37 -9.49 10.64
CA VAL A 126 -11.35 -10.57 10.44
C VAL A 126 -10.99 -11.38 9.18
N HIS A 127 -10.71 -10.69 8.08
CA HIS A 127 -10.25 -11.33 6.85
C HIS A 127 -9.00 -12.19 7.06
N TYR A 128 -8.03 -11.69 7.84
CA TYR A 128 -6.82 -12.44 8.13
C TYR A 128 -7.09 -13.73 8.92
N LEU A 129 -7.99 -13.70 9.90
CA LEU A 129 -8.39 -14.90 10.63
C LEU A 129 -9.00 -15.95 9.68
N PHE A 130 -9.95 -15.57 8.82
CA PHE A 130 -10.60 -16.49 7.88
C PHE A 130 -9.62 -17.00 6.81
N SER A 131 -8.70 -16.15 6.33
CA SER A 131 -7.63 -16.54 5.43
C SER A 131 -6.68 -17.55 6.09
N LYS A 132 -6.32 -17.33 7.36
CA LYS A 132 -5.50 -18.27 8.15
C LYS A 132 -6.19 -19.59 8.40
N MET A 133 -7.49 -19.59 8.69
CA MET A 133 -8.27 -20.82 8.79
C MET A 133 -8.27 -21.60 7.47
N SER A 134 -8.47 -20.92 6.35
CA SER A 134 -8.42 -21.53 5.01
C SER A 134 -7.07 -22.18 4.75
N GLU A 135 -5.99 -21.43 4.99
CA GLU A 135 -4.63 -21.90 4.82
C GLU A 135 -4.34 -23.14 5.69
N VAL A 136 -4.60 -23.04 7.00
CA VAL A 136 -4.38 -24.13 7.94
C VAL A 136 -5.20 -25.34 7.54
N MET A 137 -6.44 -25.20 7.05
CA MET A 137 -7.23 -26.36 6.64
C MET A 137 -6.77 -27.01 5.33
N LEU A 138 -6.20 -26.22 4.40
CA LEU A 138 -5.80 -26.71 3.07
C LEU A 138 -4.36 -27.24 3.03
N PHE A 139 -3.46 -26.68 3.83
CA PHE A 139 -2.05 -27.02 3.84
C PHE A 139 -1.68 -27.64 5.19
N HIS A 140 -1.07 -28.83 5.19
CA HIS A 140 -0.42 -29.35 6.39
C HIS A 140 0.88 -28.58 6.61
N SER A 141 1.21 -28.30 7.87
CA SER A 141 2.47 -27.68 8.24
C SER A 141 3.66 -28.56 7.82
N GLU A 142 4.19 -28.33 6.63
CA GLU A 142 5.64 -28.43 6.47
C GLU A 142 6.22 -27.31 7.34
N LYS A 143 6.54 -27.66 8.59
CA LYS A 143 7.06 -26.77 9.64
C LYS A 143 8.37 -26.05 9.26
N ASP A 144 8.91 -26.32 8.08
CA ASP A 144 10.14 -25.75 7.58
C ASP A 144 9.85 -24.83 6.36
N ASN A 145 9.87 -23.50 6.59
CA ASN A 145 9.78 -22.40 5.61
C ASN A 145 8.40 -21.74 5.31
N TYR A 146 7.38 -21.86 6.17
CA TYR A 146 6.27 -20.91 6.09
C TYR A 146 6.72 -19.53 6.60
N SER A 147 6.98 -18.61 5.68
CA SER A 147 7.52 -17.30 6.02
C SER A 147 6.38 -16.31 6.20
N ILE A 148 6.15 -15.89 7.45
CA ILE A 148 5.07 -15.02 7.92
C ILE A 148 4.92 -13.73 7.11
N TRP A 149 6.01 -13.23 6.50
CA TRP A 149 5.92 -12.08 5.60
C TRP A 149 5.07 -12.33 4.35
N LYS A 150 4.92 -13.58 3.91
CA LYS A 150 4.03 -13.94 2.78
C LYS A 150 2.58 -13.63 3.12
N ASP A 151 2.15 -13.82 4.37
CA ASP A 151 0.79 -13.48 4.80
C ASP A 151 0.53 -11.99 4.68
N ALA A 152 1.44 -11.18 5.21
CA ALA A 152 1.35 -9.72 5.09
C ALA A 152 1.25 -9.29 3.62
N VAL A 153 2.02 -9.92 2.72
CA VAL A 153 1.98 -9.63 1.28
C VAL A 153 0.66 -10.04 0.64
N ILE A 154 0.12 -11.21 0.99
CA ILE A 154 -1.18 -11.70 0.48
C ILE A 154 -2.29 -10.72 0.90
N LEU A 155 -2.39 -10.43 2.19
CA LEU A 155 -3.38 -9.50 2.73
C LEU A 155 -3.28 -8.11 2.11
N PHE A 156 -2.05 -7.63 1.92
CA PHE A 156 -1.79 -6.36 1.27
C PHE A 156 -2.29 -6.34 -0.18
N ASN A 157 -1.98 -7.38 -0.95
CA ASN A 157 -2.42 -7.49 -2.35
C ASN A 157 -3.96 -7.55 -2.45
N GLU A 158 -4.59 -8.36 -1.59
CA GLU A 158 -6.05 -8.45 -1.49
C GLU A 158 -6.67 -7.10 -1.07
N TRP A 159 -5.99 -6.34 -0.22
CA TRP A 159 -6.41 -4.99 0.16
C TRP A 159 -6.35 -4.02 -1.01
N ILE A 160 -5.19 -3.85 -1.62
CA ILE A 160 -4.98 -2.78 -2.61
C ILE A 160 -5.71 -3.04 -3.93
N ILE A 161 -6.01 -4.30 -4.29
CA ILE A 161 -6.74 -4.63 -5.52
C ILE A 161 -8.19 -4.13 -5.50
N ARG A 162 -8.73 -3.80 -4.32
CA ARG A 162 -10.08 -3.23 -4.15
C ARG A 162 -10.18 -1.78 -4.63
N SER A 163 -9.04 -1.10 -4.83
CA SER A 163 -8.98 0.30 -5.27
C SER A 163 -9.62 0.48 -6.64
N GLN A 164 -10.50 1.46 -6.79
CA GLN A 164 -11.22 1.74 -8.05
C GLN A 164 -10.59 2.87 -8.87
N ASN A 165 -9.76 3.70 -8.24
CA ASN A 165 -9.14 4.86 -8.85
C ASN A 165 -7.77 5.15 -8.21
N PHE A 166 -7.03 6.11 -8.78
CA PHE A 166 -5.71 6.50 -8.31
C PHE A 166 -5.72 6.99 -6.85
N ARG A 167 -6.71 7.80 -6.46
CA ARG A 167 -6.82 8.33 -5.09
C ARG A 167 -7.04 7.21 -4.07
N GLU A 168 -7.99 6.31 -4.32
CA GLU A 168 -8.18 5.14 -3.45
C GLU A 168 -6.94 4.26 -3.39
N SER A 169 -6.19 4.16 -4.50
CA SER A 169 -4.96 3.36 -4.53
C SER A 169 -3.89 3.91 -3.59
N ILE A 170 -3.62 5.22 -3.63
CA ILE A 170 -2.62 5.83 -2.74
C ILE A 170 -3.03 5.73 -1.26
N GLU A 171 -4.33 5.85 -0.97
CA GLU A 171 -4.88 5.68 0.39
C GLU A 171 -4.74 4.23 0.88
N ASN A 172 -5.14 3.26 0.05
CA ASN A 172 -5.08 1.84 0.37
C ASN A 172 -3.65 1.32 0.48
N ILE A 173 -2.73 1.82 -0.34
CA ILE A 173 -1.30 1.51 -0.23
C ILE A 173 -0.78 1.95 1.14
N CYS A 174 -0.95 3.24 1.50
CA CYS A 174 -0.45 3.74 2.78
C CYS A 174 -1.11 3.06 3.99
N PHE A 175 -2.42 2.80 3.91
CA PHE A 175 -3.11 2.02 4.94
C PHE A 175 -2.48 0.62 5.07
N GLY A 176 -2.29 -0.09 3.95
CA GLY A 176 -1.73 -1.43 3.97
C GLY A 176 -0.32 -1.51 4.56
N PHE A 177 0.53 -0.53 4.21
CA PHE A 177 1.86 -0.41 4.84
C PHE A 177 1.79 -0.17 6.35
N GLY A 178 0.88 0.68 6.84
CA GLY A 178 0.73 0.93 8.28
C GLY A 178 -0.05 -0.14 9.03
N TYR A 179 -0.80 -0.98 8.32
CA TYR A 179 -1.71 -1.96 8.93
C TYR A 179 -1.18 -3.39 8.90
N PHE A 180 -0.49 -3.82 7.85
CA PHE A 180 0.02 -5.20 7.72
C PHE A 180 1.50 -5.34 8.05
N LEU A 181 2.20 -4.21 8.19
CA LEU A 181 3.60 -4.17 8.63
C LEU A 181 3.67 -3.44 9.97
N PRO A 182 4.73 -3.65 10.75
CA PRO A 182 4.86 -3.07 12.08
C PRO A 182 5.26 -1.60 11.99
N PHE A 183 4.48 -0.73 11.36
CA PHE A 183 4.74 0.73 11.31
C PHE A 183 3.47 1.49 11.65
N LYS A 184 3.59 2.64 12.32
CA LYS A 184 2.41 3.42 12.74
C LYS A 184 2.02 4.50 11.75
N ARG A 185 3.00 5.12 11.09
CA ARG A 185 2.77 6.19 10.12
C ARG A 185 3.41 5.81 8.79
N CYS A 186 2.77 6.26 7.72
CA CYS A 186 3.19 5.97 6.35
C CYS A 186 2.97 7.20 5.47
N ALA A 187 3.98 7.66 4.76
CA ALA A 187 3.87 8.72 3.77
C ALA A 187 4.36 8.22 2.41
N LEU A 188 3.51 8.30 1.38
CA LEU A 188 3.82 7.88 0.02
C LEU A 188 4.25 9.08 -0.82
N PHE A 189 5.33 8.91 -1.56
CA PHE A 189 5.92 9.90 -2.45
C PHE A 189 6.04 9.36 -3.86
N LYS A 190 5.87 10.23 -4.84
CA LYS A 190 6.20 10.02 -6.24
C LYS A 190 7.49 10.74 -6.58
N PHE A 191 8.34 10.11 -7.37
CA PHE A 191 9.49 10.77 -7.99
C PHE A 191 9.11 11.36 -9.35
N THR A 192 9.74 12.49 -9.69
CA THR A 192 9.70 13.03 -11.05
C THR A 192 10.38 12.08 -12.03
N ASN A 193 10.20 12.29 -13.34
CA ASN A 193 10.73 11.38 -14.38
C ASN A 193 12.26 11.17 -14.31
N HIS A 194 12.99 12.12 -13.74
CA HIS A 194 14.45 12.04 -13.55
C HIS A 194 14.86 11.68 -12.12
N GLU A 195 13.89 11.44 -11.24
CA GLU A 195 14.09 11.15 -9.82
C GLU A 195 14.89 12.26 -9.10
N SER A 196 14.68 13.50 -9.55
CA SER A 196 15.32 14.70 -9.03
C SER A 196 14.53 15.27 -7.86
N ILE A 197 13.21 15.12 -7.88
CA ILE A 197 12.29 15.64 -6.87
C ILE A 197 11.35 14.53 -6.38
N GLY A 198 11.17 14.45 -5.06
CA GLY A 198 10.13 13.66 -4.40
C GLY A 198 8.94 14.54 -4.04
N ILE A 199 7.75 14.13 -4.49
CA ILE A 199 6.47 14.84 -4.29
C ILE A 199 5.58 13.98 -3.41
N GLY A 200 5.07 14.54 -2.31
CA GLY A 200 4.16 13.84 -1.41
C GLY A 200 2.79 13.59 -2.05
N LEU A 201 2.33 12.33 -2.01
CA LEU A 201 1.02 11.94 -2.53
C LEU A 201 -0.03 11.81 -1.42
N PHE A 202 0.33 11.14 -0.32
CA PHE A 202 -0.60 10.83 0.77
C PHE A 202 0.12 10.52 2.08
N GLY A 203 -0.43 11.00 3.20
CA GLY A 203 0.04 10.70 4.55
C GLY A 203 -1.00 9.93 5.36
N HIS A 204 -0.69 8.70 5.78
CA HIS A 204 -1.46 7.91 6.73
C HIS A 204 -0.90 8.07 8.15
N HIS A 205 -1.73 8.56 9.07
CA HIS A 205 -1.33 8.98 10.43
C HIS A 205 -0.22 10.05 10.49
N PHE A 206 0.05 10.68 9.34
CA PHE A 206 0.66 12.00 9.23
C PHE A 206 -0.43 13.05 8.97
N ASN A 207 -0.10 14.33 9.10
CA ASN A 207 -0.94 15.38 8.52
C ASN A 207 -0.85 15.27 6.99
N ASN A 208 -1.95 14.86 6.36
CA ASN A 208 -1.97 14.60 4.92
C ASN A 208 -1.71 15.86 4.08
N ASP A 209 -2.26 17.02 4.48
CA ASP A 209 -2.08 18.27 3.75
C ASP A 209 -0.62 18.73 3.81
N GLU A 210 0.04 18.56 4.95
CA GLU A 210 1.46 18.86 5.09
C GLU A 210 2.33 17.90 4.28
N VAL A 211 1.98 16.61 4.19
CA VAL A 211 2.69 15.65 3.31
C VAL A 211 2.51 16.03 1.84
N GLN A 212 1.29 16.37 1.41
CA GLN A 212 1.00 16.77 0.02
C GLN A 212 1.65 18.10 -0.38
N ALA A 213 1.98 18.96 0.58
CA ALA A 213 2.73 20.18 0.35
C ALA A 213 4.24 19.95 0.10
N ILE A 214 4.75 18.72 0.30
CA ILE A 214 6.16 18.41 0.12
C ILE A 214 6.49 18.24 -1.37
N ALA A 215 7.43 19.06 -1.83
CA ALA A 215 8.21 18.85 -3.04
C ALA A 215 9.67 19.07 -2.69
N GLU A 216 10.45 18.00 -2.64
CA GLU A 216 11.82 18.01 -2.11
C GLU A 216 12.83 17.50 -3.14
N LYS A 217 13.96 18.19 -3.27
CA LYS A 217 15.06 17.70 -4.10
C LYS A 217 15.67 16.47 -3.44
N ILE A 218 15.79 15.38 -4.18
CA ILE A 218 16.36 14.13 -3.67
C ILE A 218 17.83 14.31 -3.22
N THR A 219 18.56 15.26 -3.82
CA THR A 219 19.91 15.64 -3.39
C THR A 219 19.98 16.16 -1.95
N ASN A 220 18.87 16.63 -1.38
CA ASN A 220 18.79 17.07 0.02
C ASN A 220 18.58 15.89 0.98
N ILE A 221 18.49 14.65 0.47
CA ILE A 221 18.43 13.40 1.22
C ILE A 221 19.59 12.52 0.71
N PRO A 222 20.82 12.73 1.21
CA PRO A 222 22.03 12.15 0.62
C PRO A 222 21.99 10.63 0.49
N VAL A 223 21.52 9.93 1.53
CA VAL A 223 21.40 8.47 1.53
C VAL A 223 20.50 7.93 0.41
N LEU A 224 19.41 8.64 0.11
CA LEU A 224 18.51 8.29 -0.98
C LEU A 224 19.13 8.61 -2.35
N SER A 225 19.78 9.77 -2.46
CA SER A 225 20.47 10.18 -3.68
C SER A 225 21.56 9.17 -4.07
N GLU A 226 22.40 8.76 -3.12
CA GLU A 226 23.45 7.75 -3.34
C GLU A 226 22.88 6.40 -3.78
N SER A 227 21.77 5.98 -3.15
CA SER A 227 21.11 4.71 -3.49
C SER A 227 20.60 4.72 -4.94
N LEU A 228 19.96 5.82 -5.38
CA LEU A 228 19.46 5.96 -6.75
C LEU A 228 20.59 6.07 -7.78
N VAL A 229 21.69 6.75 -7.45
CA VAL A 229 22.88 6.82 -8.33
C VAL A 229 23.48 5.42 -8.54
N LYS A 230 23.63 4.64 -7.46
CA LYS A 230 24.11 3.25 -7.54
C LYS A 230 23.21 2.41 -8.44
N LEU A 231 21.88 2.55 -8.31
CA LEU A 231 20.92 1.85 -9.17
C LEU A 231 21.10 2.18 -10.66
N LYS A 232 21.21 3.46 -11.01
CA LYS A 232 21.43 3.92 -12.39
C LYS A 232 22.72 3.36 -12.99
N SER A 233 23.78 3.30 -12.19
CA SER A 233 25.08 2.77 -12.63
C SER A 233 25.08 1.26 -12.92
N GLN A 234 24.14 0.50 -12.32
CA GLN A 234 24.01 -0.95 -12.48
C GLN A 234 22.98 -1.36 -13.53
N GLY A 235 22.65 -0.48 -14.48
CA GLY A 235 21.72 -0.81 -15.57
C GLY A 235 20.27 -1.02 -15.13
N HIS A 236 19.85 -0.41 -14.02
CA HIS A 236 18.50 -0.55 -13.43
C HIS A 236 18.16 -1.99 -13.02
N GLU A 237 19.15 -2.81 -12.67
CA GLU A 237 18.88 -4.09 -12.00
C GLU A 237 18.28 -3.85 -10.61
N MET A 238 16.96 -3.75 -10.57
CA MET A 238 16.15 -3.48 -9.37
C MET A 238 16.34 -4.53 -8.26
N LYS A 239 16.99 -5.66 -8.55
CA LYS A 239 17.31 -6.71 -7.57
C LYS A 239 18.18 -6.20 -6.41
N ASN A 240 18.88 -5.08 -6.59
CA ASN A 240 19.81 -4.53 -5.59
C ASN A 240 19.30 -3.28 -4.86
N PHE A 241 18.13 -2.74 -5.20
CA PHE A 241 17.59 -1.58 -4.49
C PHE A 241 16.87 -2.04 -3.23
N GLN A 242 17.53 -1.89 -2.08
CA GLN A 242 16.99 -2.32 -0.79
C GLN A 242 16.29 -1.16 -0.07
N PRO A 243 15.40 -1.46 0.89
CA PRO A 243 14.89 -0.45 1.81
C PRO A 243 16.04 0.27 2.53
N ILE A 244 15.92 1.58 2.69
CA ILE A 244 16.94 2.43 3.34
C ILE A 244 16.46 2.73 4.76
N TYR A 245 17.09 2.12 5.75
CA TYR A 245 16.82 2.41 7.15
C TYR A 245 17.69 3.57 7.64
N ILE A 246 17.06 4.56 8.28
CA ILE A 246 17.67 5.74 8.86
C ILE A 246 17.42 5.70 10.37
N SER A 247 18.49 5.50 11.15
CA SER A 247 18.39 5.36 12.61
C SER A 247 18.11 6.67 13.34
N SER A 248 18.49 7.81 12.75
CA SER A 248 18.15 9.15 13.22
C SER A 248 17.85 10.06 12.04
N ALA A 249 16.62 10.53 11.95
CA ALA A 249 16.15 11.39 10.85
C ALA A 249 16.95 12.69 10.74
N GLU A 250 17.44 13.22 11.87
CA GLU A 250 18.27 14.44 11.92
C GLU A 250 19.56 14.34 11.10
N ASN A 251 20.08 13.13 10.88
CA ASN A 251 21.33 12.93 10.16
C ASN A 251 21.17 12.99 8.64
N ASP A 252 20.00 12.60 8.13
CA ASP A 252 19.82 12.27 6.70
C ASP A 252 18.64 13.02 6.04
N LEU A 253 17.76 13.66 6.82
CA LEU A 253 16.63 14.44 6.31
C LEU A 253 16.75 15.94 6.63
N PRO A 254 16.17 16.83 5.80
CA PRO A 254 16.10 18.25 6.09
C PRO A 254 15.44 18.55 7.44
N GLU A 255 16.09 19.39 8.25
CA GLU A 255 15.66 19.78 9.61
C GLU A 255 14.20 20.25 9.67
N ARG A 256 13.71 20.93 8.62
CA ARG A 256 12.32 21.38 8.51
C ARG A 256 11.31 20.24 8.61
N TYR A 257 11.58 19.08 8.04
CA TYR A 257 10.66 17.93 8.08
C TYR A 257 10.82 17.15 9.37
N VAL A 258 12.05 17.03 9.87
CA VAL A 258 12.32 16.38 11.15
C VAL A 258 11.54 17.06 12.27
N LYS A 259 11.61 18.40 12.35
CA LYS A 259 10.84 19.17 13.33
C LYS A 259 9.34 19.17 13.06
N ARG A 260 8.92 19.30 11.79
CA ARG A 260 7.51 19.39 11.42
C ARG A 260 6.74 18.12 11.76
N PHE A 261 7.33 16.96 11.48
CA PHE A 261 6.66 15.67 11.66
C PHE A 261 7.12 14.91 12.90
N ASP A 262 8.02 15.49 13.68
CA ASP A 262 8.66 14.87 14.85
C ASP A 262 9.22 13.49 14.49
N LEU A 263 10.27 13.46 13.66
CA LEU A 263 10.84 12.22 13.12
C LEU A 263 11.98 11.72 14.01
N GLY A 264 11.87 10.49 14.52
CA GLY A 264 12.94 9.79 15.24
C GLY A 264 13.78 8.92 14.31
N SER A 265 13.44 7.64 14.17
CA SER A 265 13.96 6.76 13.11
C SER A 265 12.93 6.60 11.98
N LEU A 266 13.36 6.19 10.79
CA LEU A 266 12.45 5.83 9.70
C LEU A 266 13.07 4.85 8.70
N ILE A 267 12.23 4.26 7.85
CA ILE A 267 12.67 3.45 6.70
C ILE A 267 12.03 3.98 5.41
N ILE A 268 12.83 4.06 4.36
CA ILE A 268 12.39 4.43 3.01
C ILE A 268 12.31 3.14 2.18
N VAL A 269 11.11 2.81 1.71
CA VAL A 269 10.84 1.63 0.90
C VAL A 269 10.61 2.06 -0.55
N PRO A 270 11.29 1.48 -1.55
CA PRO A 270 11.02 1.78 -2.96
C PRO A 270 9.60 1.40 -3.38
N ILE A 271 9.03 2.23 -4.26
CA ILE A 271 7.86 1.87 -5.07
C ILE A 271 8.32 1.74 -6.52
N TYR A 272 8.23 0.54 -7.08
CA TYR A 272 8.91 0.23 -8.33
C TYR A 272 8.19 -0.84 -9.16
N VAL A 273 8.54 -0.91 -10.44
CA VAL A 273 8.00 -1.88 -11.41
C VAL A 273 9.17 -2.66 -12.00
N PRO A 274 9.44 -3.89 -11.53
CA PRO A 274 10.60 -4.67 -11.98
C PRO A 274 10.59 -4.92 -13.48
N ALA A 275 9.43 -5.22 -14.06
CA ALA A 275 9.28 -5.51 -15.49
C ALA A 275 9.64 -4.32 -16.39
N GLU A 276 9.59 -3.09 -15.87
CA GLU A 276 9.92 -1.86 -16.59
C GLU A 276 11.28 -1.27 -16.15
N GLY A 277 11.96 -1.89 -15.18
CA GLY A 277 13.19 -1.32 -14.58
C GLY A 277 12.99 0.07 -13.98
N LYS A 278 11.76 0.39 -13.54
CA LYS A 278 11.34 1.76 -13.24
C LYS A 278 11.07 1.94 -11.74
N ILE A 279 11.60 3.02 -11.17
CA ILE A 279 11.20 3.52 -9.85
C ILE A 279 10.12 4.59 -10.03
N ILE A 280 9.01 4.44 -9.31
CA ILE A 280 7.91 5.41 -9.31
C ILE A 280 8.09 6.41 -8.17
N GLY A 281 8.66 5.97 -7.05
CA GLY A 281 8.75 6.76 -5.84
C GLY A 281 9.20 5.95 -4.64
N GLY A 282 8.78 6.39 -3.46
CA GLY A 282 9.11 5.73 -2.21
C GLY A 282 8.04 5.93 -1.15
N VAL A 283 8.03 5.03 -0.17
CA VAL A 283 7.20 5.12 1.03
C VAL A 283 8.11 5.34 2.22
N ILE A 284 7.80 6.33 3.05
CA ILE A 284 8.46 6.59 4.33
C ILE A 284 7.59 5.99 5.44
N LEU A 285 8.20 5.16 6.30
CA LEU A 285 7.54 4.49 7.42
C LEU A 285 8.25 4.77 8.74
N ASP A 286 7.49 5.00 9.81
CA ASP A 286 8.02 5.13 11.16
C ASP A 286 7.10 4.55 12.26
N GLN A 287 7.53 4.68 13.53
CA GLN A 287 6.82 4.17 14.72
C GLN A 287 6.03 5.24 15.49
N GLY A 288 5.85 6.43 14.92
CA GLY A 288 5.25 7.57 15.57
C GLY A 288 6.22 8.70 15.91
N GLN A 289 5.66 9.77 16.45
CA GLN A 289 6.33 11.03 16.78
C GLN A 289 7.52 10.83 17.75
N GLY A 290 8.72 11.24 17.34
CA GLY A 290 9.95 11.18 18.13
C GLY A 290 10.47 9.77 18.44
N ILE A 291 9.85 8.72 17.88
CA ILE A 291 10.19 7.34 18.23
C ILE A 291 11.38 6.84 17.42
N HIS A 292 12.41 6.38 18.13
CA HIS A 292 13.51 5.60 17.55
C HIS A 292 13.21 4.10 17.62
N PHE A 293 13.58 3.36 16.58
CA PHE A 293 13.33 1.92 16.49
C PHE A 293 14.37 1.23 15.62
N THR A 294 14.57 -0.07 15.79
CA THR A 294 15.41 -0.89 14.91
C THR A 294 14.58 -1.66 13.90
N VAL A 295 15.15 -1.96 12.74
CA VAL A 295 14.51 -2.79 11.71
C VAL A 295 15.26 -4.10 11.58
N ASP A 296 14.52 -5.20 11.66
CA ASP A 296 15.01 -6.53 11.31
C ASP A 296 15.06 -6.70 9.79
N THR A 297 16.19 -7.15 9.25
CA THR A 297 16.38 -7.40 7.83
C THR A 297 15.48 -8.53 7.30
N SER A 298 14.94 -9.38 8.18
CA SER A 298 13.90 -10.36 7.85
C SER A 298 12.62 -9.73 7.28
N LEU A 299 12.39 -8.42 7.53
CA LEU A 299 11.26 -7.65 7.01
C LEU A 299 11.45 -7.20 5.55
N PHE A 300 12.69 -7.17 5.05
CA PHE A 300 13.00 -6.58 3.75
C PHE A 300 12.29 -7.29 2.57
N PRO A 301 12.18 -8.63 2.53
CA PRO A 301 11.37 -9.31 1.51
C PRO A 301 9.92 -8.81 1.47
N ALA A 302 9.30 -8.59 2.65
CA ALA A 302 7.95 -8.05 2.76
C ALA A 302 7.88 -6.63 2.18
N LEU A 303 8.76 -5.74 2.63
CA LEU A 303 8.81 -4.34 2.19
C LEU A 303 8.98 -4.23 0.68
N MET A 304 9.89 -5.03 0.12
CA MET A 304 10.12 -5.06 -1.32
C MET A 304 8.90 -5.54 -2.09
N LYS A 305 8.19 -6.56 -1.59
CA LYS A 305 6.96 -7.03 -2.23
C LYS A 305 5.81 -6.04 -2.13
N PHE A 306 5.65 -5.35 -1.00
CA PHE A 306 4.69 -4.25 -0.88
C PHE A 306 5.03 -3.13 -1.87
N GLY A 307 6.32 -2.77 -1.96
CA GLY A 307 6.83 -1.78 -2.89
C GLY A 307 6.54 -2.11 -4.36
N GLN A 308 6.78 -3.36 -4.74
CA GLN A 308 6.50 -3.90 -6.07
C GLN A 308 4.99 -3.85 -6.39
N SER A 309 4.14 -4.43 -5.53
CA SER A 309 2.69 -4.49 -5.76
C SER A 309 2.07 -3.09 -5.84
N SER A 310 2.55 -2.16 -5.00
CA SER A 310 2.16 -0.75 -5.06
C SER A 310 2.53 -0.12 -6.40
N GLY A 311 3.75 -0.37 -6.90
CA GLY A 311 4.20 0.19 -8.17
C GLY A 311 3.42 -0.34 -9.37
N GLU A 312 3.12 -1.63 -9.39
CA GLU A 312 2.29 -2.26 -10.41
C GLU A 312 0.86 -1.68 -10.42
N LEU A 313 0.25 -1.50 -9.23
CA LEU A 313 -1.07 -0.90 -9.10
C LEU A 313 -1.11 0.56 -9.55
N LEU A 314 -0.18 1.39 -9.07
CA LEU A 314 -0.12 2.80 -9.45
C LEU A 314 0.11 2.96 -10.96
N THR A 315 0.94 2.11 -11.55
CA THR A 315 1.18 2.12 -13.00
C THR A 315 -0.07 1.76 -13.78
N LYS A 316 -0.87 0.79 -13.31
CA LYS A 316 -2.16 0.46 -13.91
C LYS A 316 -3.08 1.68 -13.96
N PHE A 317 -3.18 2.45 -12.87
CA PHE A 317 -4.03 3.64 -12.83
C PHE A 317 -3.48 4.81 -13.62
N ILE A 318 -2.17 5.08 -13.54
CA ILE A 318 -1.52 6.11 -14.34
C ILE A 318 -1.72 5.81 -15.84
N LYS A 319 -1.51 4.56 -16.27
CA LYS A 319 -1.75 4.15 -17.67
C LYS A 319 -3.23 4.18 -18.04
N ALA A 320 -4.14 3.85 -17.13
CA ALA A 320 -5.58 3.89 -17.39
C ALA A 320 -6.09 5.33 -17.51
N ASP A 321 -5.55 6.26 -16.72
CA ASP A 321 -5.86 7.69 -16.83
C ASP A 321 -5.26 8.27 -18.12
N ILE A 322 -4.03 7.89 -18.49
CA ILE A 322 -3.44 8.22 -19.79
C ILE A 322 -4.29 7.66 -20.93
N LYS A 323 -4.72 6.39 -20.87
CA LYS A 323 -5.58 5.79 -21.90
C LYS A 323 -6.98 6.41 -21.96
N LYS A 324 -7.57 6.78 -20.82
CA LYS A 324 -8.86 7.50 -20.78
C LYS A 324 -8.72 8.92 -21.33
N GLN A 325 -7.59 9.57 -21.08
CA GLN A 325 -7.22 10.81 -21.73
C GLN A 325 -6.99 10.60 -23.22
N ASP A 326 -6.28 9.57 -23.68
CA ASP A 326 -6.09 9.29 -25.12
C ASP A 326 -7.40 8.95 -25.87
N ILE A 327 -8.43 8.43 -25.17
CA ILE A 327 -9.76 8.12 -25.75
C ILE A 327 -10.71 9.33 -25.68
N LEU A 328 -10.46 10.31 -24.79
CA LEU A 328 -11.27 11.52 -24.62
C LEU A 328 -10.59 12.82 -25.08
N THR A 329 -9.31 12.75 -25.45
CA THR A 329 -8.49 13.83 -26.00
C THR A 329 -7.41 13.22 -26.89
N ASP A 330 -7.38 13.63 -28.15
CA ASP A 330 -6.23 13.58 -29.06
C ASP A 330 -5.06 14.49 -28.55
N ASP A 331 -4.83 14.53 -27.23
CA ASP A 331 -3.91 15.45 -26.57
C ASP A 331 -3.50 14.89 -25.19
N SER A 332 -2.77 13.77 -25.19
CA SER A 332 -1.64 13.74 -24.27
C SER A 332 -0.79 14.94 -24.63
N ILE A 333 -0.60 15.89 -23.71
CA ILE A 333 0.21 17.08 -23.96
C ILE A 333 1.68 16.63 -24.04
N THR A 334 2.04 16.00 -25.16
CA THR A 334 3.39 15.61 -25.53
C THR A 334 4.10 16.87 -25.95
N LEU A 335 4.62 17.62 -24.98
CA LEU A 335 5.44 18.79 -25.25
C LEU A 335 6.71 18.34 -25.98
N SER A 336 6.98 19.00 -27.10
CA SER A 336 8.25 18.84 -27.80
C SER A 336 9.41 19.24 -26.88
N PRO A 337 10.62 18.71 -27.11
CA PRO A 337 11.82 19.13 -26.38
C PRO A 337 11.99 20.65 -26.37
N ARG A 338 11.60 21.30 -27.48
CA ARG A 338 11.66 22.74 -27.64
C ARG A 338 10.67 23.50 -26.77
N GLU A 339 9.45 22.99 -26.63
CA GLU A 339 8.47 23.57 -25.71
C GLU A 339 8.93 23.44 -24.26
N ILE A 340 9.56 22.32 -23.90
CA ILE A 340 10.13 22.11 -22.55
C ILE A 340 11.27 23.10 -22.27
N GLU A 341 12.18 23.31 -23.23
CA GLU A 341 13.25 24.32 -23.12
C GLU A 341 12.67 25.72 -22.87
N ILE A 342 11.60 26.09 -23.58
CA ILE A 342 10.93 27.37 -23.41
C ILE A 342 10.26 27.47 -22.05
N ILE A 343 9.59 26.41 -21.58
CA ILE A 343 8.97 26.36 -20.26
C ILE A 343 10.01 26.55 -19.14
N LYS A 344 11.20 25.93 -19.25
CA LYS A 344 12.30 26.12 -18.29
C LYS A 344 12.74 27.58 -18.23
N LEU A 345 12.95 28.20 -19.40
CA LEU A 345 13.34 29.60 -19.47
C LEU A 345 12.27 30.54 -18.92
N LEU A 346 10.98 30.23 -19.13
CA LEU A 346 9.88 30.97 -18.53
C LEU A 346 9.87 30.85 -17.01
N ALA A 347 10.13 29.66 -16.46
CA ALA A 347 10.21 29.40 -15.02
C ALA A 347 11.40 30.14 -14.38
N ASP A 348 12.51 30.28 -15.10
CA ASP A 348 13.67 31.09 -14.72
C ASP A 348 13.43 32.61 -14.83
N GLY A 349 12.22 33.03 -15.24
CA GLY A 349 11.87 34.44 -15.38
C GLY A 349 12.34 35.11 -16.68
N ALA A 350 12.88 34.35 -17.64
CA ALA A 350 13.39 34.92 -18.89
C ALA A 350 12.31 35.67 -19.68
N SER A 351 12.68 36.79 -20.28
CA SER A 351 11.89 37.51 -21.28
C SER A 351 11.86 36.75 -22.62
N THR A 352 10.91 37.10 -23.50
CA THR A 352 10.84 36.51 -24.85
C THR A 352 12.13 36.75 -25.65
N ALA A 353 12.75 37.93 -25.49
CA ALA A 353 14.02 38.27 -26.11
C ALA A 353 15.19 37.40 -25.58
N GLU A 354 15.29 37.23 -24.26
CA GLU A 354 16.33 36.38 -23.65
C GLU A 354 16.17 34.90 -24.04
N ALA A 355 14.92 34.42 -24.09
CA ALA A 355 14.65 33.06 -24.52
C ALA A 355 14.97 32.85 -26.02
N ALA A 356 14.67 33.84 -26.86
CA ALA A 356 15.02 33.83 -28.28
C ALA A 356 16.53 33.75 -28.49
N LEU A 357 17.30 34.55 -27.74
CA LEU A 357 18.76 34.53 -27.77
C LEU A 357 19.32 33.18 -27.30
N LYS A 358 18.88 32.67 -26.14
CA LYS A 358 19.37 31.41 -25.55
C LYS A 358 19.07 30.19 -26.43
N LEU A 359 17.97 30.22 -27.17
CA LEU A 359 17.54 29.11 -28.01
C LEU A 359 17.93 29.28 -29.48
N TYR A 360 18.58 30.38 -29.88
CA TYR A 360 18.86 30.70 -31.28
C TYR A 360 17.57 30.72 -32.15
N LEU A 361 16.52 31.38 -31.65
CA LEU A 361 15.23 31.57 -32.32
C LEU A 361 14.93 33.05 -32.54
N SER A 362 13.93 33.35 -33.37
CA SER A 362 13.34 34.69 -33.41
C SER A 362 12.38 34.89 -32.23
N GLU A 363 12.24 36.14 -31.75
CA GLU A 363 11.25 36.48 -30.72
C GLU A 363 9.82 36.11 -31.13
N PHE A 364 9.51 36.24 -32.43
CA PHE A 364 8.23 35.82 -32.98
C PHE A 364 7.99 34.33 -32.78
N THR A 365 8.99 33.50 -33.12
CA THR A 365 8.93 32.05 -32.95
C THR A 365 8.78 31.65 -31.48
N VAL A 366 9.50 32.30 -30.57
CA VAL A 366 9.35 32.05 -29.13
C VAL A 366 7.96 32.44 -28.63
N ARG A 367 7.41 33.57 -29.08
CA ARG A 367 6.04 33.98 -28.73
C ARG A 367 4.99 32.97 -29.21
N ASP A 368 5.20 32.41 -30.39
CA ASP A 368 4.33 31.37 -30.95
C ASP A 368 4.38 30.08 -30.13
N TYR A 369 5.58 29.62 -29.76
CA TYR A 369 5.74 28.52 -28.83
C TYR A 369 5.05 28.77 -27.48
N ILE A 370 5.23 29.94 -26.86
CA ILE A 370 4.58 30.29 -25.59
C ILE A 370 3.05 30.24 -25.72
N SER A 371 2.50 30.74 -26.83
CA SER A 371 1.07 30.68 -27.13
C SER A 371 0.56 29.25 -27.22
N ASN A 372 1.29 28.38 -27.94
CA ASN A 372 0.94 26.97 -28.08
C ASN A 372 1.05 26.22 -26.74
N ILE A 373 2.11 26.46 -25.97
CA ILE A 373 2.28 25.91 -24.61
C ILE A 373 1.13 26.32 -23.70
N MET A 374 0.73 27.60 -23.70
CA MET A 374 -0.39 28.08 -22.89
C MET A 374 -1.70 27.38 -23.26
N LYS A 375 -1.99 27.22 -24.55
CA LYS A 375 -3.18 26.47 -25.01
C LYS A 375 -3.13 25.02 -24.54
N ARG A 376 -1.99 24.35 -24.74
CA ARG A 376 -1.81 22.94 -24.40
C ARG A 376 -1.91 22.70 -22.90
N LEU A 377 -1.27 23.52 -22.08
CA LEU A 377 -1.35 23.44 -20.61
C LEU A 377 -2.61 24.08 -20.01
N ASN A 378 -3.54 24.55 -20.86
CA ASN A 378 -4.74 25.29 -20.48
C ASN A 378 -4.43 26.43 -19.47
N ALA A 379 -3.34 27.16 -19.70
CA ALA A 379 -2.82 28.21 -18.83
C ALA A 379 -3.18 29.60 -19.37
N GLN A 380 -3.56 30.52 -18.50
CA GLN A 380 -4.00 31.87 -18.87
C GLN A 380 -2.83 32.85 -19.06
N ASN A 381 -1.68 32.55 -18.48
CA ASN A 381 -0.48 33.38 -18.60
C ASN A 381 0.80 32.56 -18.43
N ARG A 382 1.94 33.16 -18.80
CA ARG A 382 3.29 32.55 -18.70
C ARG A 382 3.67 32.11 -17.28
N THR A 383 3.17 32.77 -16.24
CA THR A 383 3.44 32.38 -14.85
C THR A 383 2.70 31.10 -14.50
N GLU A 384 1.44 30.99 -14.93
CA GLU A 384 0.64 29.79 -14.76
C GLU A 384 1.22 28.59 -15.54
N VAL A 385 1.82 28.83 -16.71
CA VAL A 385 2.58 27.81 -17.45
C VAL A 385 3.70 27.23 -16.58
N ALA A 386 4.53 28.08 -15.97
CA ALA A 386 5.64 27.63 -15.12
C ALA A 386 5.12 26.82 -13.91
N VAL A 387 4.10 27.32 -13.21
CA VAL A 387 3.51 26.64 -12.05
C VAL A 387 2.90 25.28 -12.42
N LYS A 388 2.15 25.21 -13.53
CA LYS A 388 1.56 23.96 -14.00
C LYS A 388 2.62 22.98 -14.45
N ALA A 389 3.65 23.44 -15.13
CA ALA A 389 4.71 22.56 -15.62
C ALA A 389 5.51 21.92 -14.47
N ILE A 390 5.77 22.66 -13.39
CA ILE A 390 6.37 22.12 -12.16
C ILE A 390 5.43 21.08 -11.51
N ARG A 391 4.14 21.42 -11.35
CA ARG A 391 3.14 20.52 -10.74
C ARG A 391 2.95 19.21 -11.52
N LEU A 392 3.03 19.30 -12.84
CA LEU A 392 2.91 18.14 -13.73
C LEU A 392 4.23 17.36 -13.88
N GLY A 393 5.34 17.85 -13.30
CA GLY A 393 6.66 17.22 -13.40
C GLY A 393 7.26 17.28 -14.81
N ILE A 394 6.86 18.28 -15.62
CA ILE A 394 7.40 18.56 -16.96
C ILE A 394 8.79 19.20 -16.83
N ILE A 395 8.97 20.04 -15.81
CA ILE A 395 10.22 20.71 -15.45
C ILE A 395 10.41 20.65 -13.92
N ASP A 396 11.65 20.88 -13.47
CA ASP A 396 12.09 20.80 -12.07
C ASP A 396 12.35 22.17 -11.44
#